data_AF-E8T2S9-F1
#
_entry.id   AF-E8T2S9-F1
#
_cell.length_a   1.000
_cell.length_b   1.000
_cell.length_c   1.000
_cell.angle_alpha   90.00
_cell.angle_beta   90.00
_cell.angle_gamma   90.00
#
_symmetry.space_group_name_H-M   'P 1'
#
loop_
_entity.id
_entity.type
_entity.pdbx_description
1 polymer ?
#
loop_
_entity_poly.entity_id
_entity_poly.type
_entity_poly.pdbx_seq_one_letter_code
_entity_poly.pdbx_strand_id
1 'polypeptide(L)'
;MRASDIAIAMDKLKVFQINELVDHLMEEWGFLGRSTVKTKVESTVYSWLKYKTLVRVNKEPPIFALPDYADRWRELYGREKRCPVCGKTFYSRRGSQDKYCSRKCYEKAKAKRRRADTRRRVRKYLQSADQAAVNKGKPWTKEEVRKLVELRKEGKTLREIALLLGRTVYAVRWKAKTLKEVSNAH
;
A
#
# COMPACT_ATOMS: atom_id res chain seq x y z
N MET A 1 -22.49 -13.25 23.98
CA MET A 1 -22.39 -11.78 24.08
C MET A 1 -23.78 -11.20 24.21
N ARG A 2 -24.06 -10.72 25.42
CA ARG A 2 -25.28 -10.04 25.82
C ARG A 2 -25.14 -8.53 25.54
N ALA A 3 -26.26 -7.82 25.49
CA ALA A 3 -26.24 -6.37 25.35
C ALA A 3 -25.55 -5.68 26.55
N SER A 4 -25.63 -6.26 27.74
CA SER A 4 -24.92 -5.78 28.94
C SER A 4 -23.40 -5.75 28.75
N ASP A 5 -22.83 -6.76 28.08
CA ASP A 5 -21.39 -6.83 27.87
C ASP A 5 -20.92 -5.69 26.95
N ILE A 6 -21.75 -5.33 25.95
CA ILE A 6 -21.53 -4.18 25.06
C ILE A 6 -21.67 -2.86 25.85
N ALA A 7 -22.65 -2.73 26.74
CA ALA A 7 -22.84 -1.55 27.57
C ALA A 7 -21.62 -1.29 28.47
N ILE A 8 -21.09 -2.34 29.13
CA ILE A 8 -19.90 -2.26 29.98
C ILE A 8 -18.68 -1.79 29.16
N ALA A 9 -18.47 -2.39 27.99
CA ALA A 9 -17.38 -1.99 27.10
C ALA A 9 -17.51 -0.52 26.64
N MET A 10 -18.73 -0.07 26.37
CA MET A 10 -18.98 1.32 26.02
C MET A 10 -18.77 2.29 27.17
N ASP A 11 -19.16 1.94 28.39
CA ASP A 11 -18.94 2.78 29.58
C ASP A 11 -17.44 2.97 29.87
N LYS A 12 -16.64 1.94 29.62
CA LYS A 12 -15.17 2.04 29.66
C LYS A 12 -14.62 2.99 28.61
N LEU A 13 -15.09 2.90 27.37
CA LEU A 13 -14.55 3.70 26.24
C LEU A 13 -15.10 5.13 26.22
N LYS A 14 -16.37 5.33 26.59
CA LYS A 14 -17.13 6.59 26.66
C LYS A 14 -17.37 7.29 25.32
N VAL A 15 -16.30 7.42 24.53
CA VAL A 15 -16.28 7.85 23.13
C VAL A 15 -15.56 6.77 22.35
N PHE A 16 -16.18 6.28 21.27
CA PHE A 16 -15.65 5.14 20.54
C PHE A 16 -16.06 5.14 19.07
N GLN A 17 -15.25 4.47 18.26
CA GLN A 17 -15.69 3.93 16.98
C GLN A 17 -16.14 2.48 17.16
N ILE A 18 -17.04 2.00 16.29
CA ILE A 18 -17.52 0.61 16.33
C ILE A 18 -16.36 -0.40 16.33
N ASN A 19 -15.30 -0.14 15.55
CA ASN A 19 -14.18 -1.08 15.49
C ASN A 19 -13.39 -1.17 16.81
N GLU A 20 -13.27 -0.07 17.56
CA GLU A 20 -12.57 -0.05 18.85
C GLU A 20 -13.38 -0.78 19.92
N LEU A 21 -14.71 -0.59 19.90
CA LEU A 21 -15.62 -1.36 20.74
C LEU A 21 -15.57 -2.86 20.41
N VAL A 22 -15.52 -3.21 19.12
CA VAL A 22 -15.31 -4.59 18.66
C VAL A 22 -13.96 -5.11 19.14
N ASP A 23 -12.88 -4.35 18.96
CA ASP A 23 -11.53 -4.74 19.39
C ASP A 23 -11.48 -5.04 20.90
N HIS A 24 -12.11 -4.21 21.73
CA HIS A 24 -12.23 -4.46 23.17
C HIS A 24 -13.00 -5.74 23.48
N LEU A 25 -14.12 -5.98 22.80
CA LEU A 25 -14.95 -7.17 23.00
C LEU A 25 -14.30 -8.45 22.47
N MET A 26 -13.35 -8.35 21.54
CA MET A 26 -12.65 -9.51 20.99
C MET A 26 -11.76 -10.23 22.02
N GLU A 27 -11.35 -9.55 23.09
CA GLU A 27 -10.56 -10.16 24.18
C GLU A 27 -11.35 -11.29 24.87
N GLU A 28 -12.64 -11.08 25.11
CA GLU A 28 -13.51 -12.06 25.79
C GLU A 28 -14.34 -12.90 24.81
N TRP A 29 -14.77 -12.31 23.69
CA TRP A 29 -15.71 -12.92 22.75
C TRP A 29 -15.08 -13.36 21.43
N GLY A 30 -13.75 -13.46 21.37
CA GLY A 30 -13.01 -13.78 20.15
C GLY A 30 -13.41 -15.11 19.51
N PHE A 31 -13.85 -16.09 20.30
CA PHE A 31 -14.30 -17.41 19.83
C PHE A 31 -15.54 -17.36 18.90
N LEU A 32 -16.34 -16.29 18.96
CA LEU A 32 -17.51 -16.11 18.08
C LEU A 32 -17.14 -15.63 16.66
N GLY A 33 -15.88 -15.22 16.47
CA GLY A 33 -15.39 -14.62 15.25
C GLY A 33 -15.74 -13.13 15.13
N ARG A 34 -14.80 -12.35 14.59
CA ARG A 34 -14.87 -10.89 14.52
C ARG A 34 -16.10 -10.35 13.78
N SER A 35 -16.52 -11.04 12.71
CA SER A 35 -17.70 -10.64 11.93
C SER A 35 -18.97 -10.70 12.78
N THR A 36 -19.16 -11.80 13.50
CA THR A 36 -20.31 -12.03 14.38
C THR A 36 -20.39 -11.00 15.50
N VAL A 37 -19.25 -10.74 16.17
CA VAL A 37 -19.15 -9.72 17.21
C VAL A 37 -19.50 -8.35 16.65
N LYS A 38 -18.94 -8.00 15.49
CA LYS A 38 -19.21 -6.73 14.82
C LYS A 38 -20.68 -6.51 14.49
N THR A 39 -21.35 -7.51 13.88
CA THR A 39 -22.78 -7.40 13.54
C THR A 39 -23.64 -7.16 14.77
N LYS A 40 -23.35 -7.85 15.88
CA LYS A 40 -24.05 -7.65 17.15
C LYS A 40 -23.82 -6.25 17.71
N VAL A 41 -22.57 -5.78 17.74
CA VAL A 41 -22.22 -4.43 18.19
C VAL A 41 -22.93 -3.37 17.34
N GLU A 42 -22.90 -3.49 16.02
CA GLU A 42 -23.56 -2.54 15.11
C GLU A 42 -25.07 -2.46 15.40
N SER A 43 -25.75 -3.60 15.47
CA SER A 43 -27.19 -3.65 15.77
C SER A 43 -27.52 -2.98 17.11
N THR A 44 -26.75 -3.26 18.15
CA THR A 44 -26.95 -2.66 19.48
C THR A 44 -26.69 -1.15 19.48
N VAL A 45 -25.58 -0.70 18.90
CA VAL A 45 -25.24 0.73 18.82
C VAL A 45 -26.30 1.51 18.05
N TYR A 46 -26.78 1.01 16.91
CA TYR A 46 -27.83 1.68 16.14
C TYR A 46 -29.18 1.69 16.84
N SER A 47 -29.52 0.63 17.59
CA SER A 47 -30.68 0.62 18.47
C SER A 47 -30.57 1.73 19.53
N TRP A 48 -29.44 1.84 20.21
CA TRP A 48 -29.21 2.85 21.26
C TRP A 48 -29.09 4.28 20.74
N LEU A 49 -28.67 4.46 19.48
CA LEU A 49 -28.80 5.75 18.80
C LEU A 49 -30.26 6.14 18.57
N LYS A 50 -31.11 5.17 18.18
CA LYS A 50 -32.56 5.41 17.98
C LYS A 50 -33.23 5.84 19.29
N TYR A 51 -32.85 5.23 20.42
CA TYR A 51 -33.38 5.54 21.75
C TYR A 51 -32.65 6.69 22.47
N LYS A 52 -31.74 7.41 21.79
CA LYS A 52 -30.98 8.54 22.33
C LYS A 52 -30.12 8.23 23.56
N THR A 53 -29.82 6.96 23.82
CA THR A 53 -28.82 6.52 24.81
C THR A 53 -27.40 6.84 24.33
N LEU A 54 -27.21 6.98 23.01
CA LEU A 54 -25.98 7.42 22.38
C LEU A 54 -26.21 8.59 21.45
N VAL A 55 -25.13 9.34 21.22
CA VAL A 55 -25.06 10.37 20.20
C VAL A 55 -23.94 10.08 19.20
N ARG A 56 -24.20 10.37 17.92
CA ARG A 56 -23.18 10.33 16.87
C ARG A 56 -22.55 11.71 16.73
N VAL A 57 -21.34 11.86 17.25
CA VAL A 57 -20.62 13.15 17.32
C VAL A 57 -19.84 13.48 16.06
N ASN A 58 -19.51 12.47 15.25
CA ASN A 58 -18.89 12.68 13.93
C ASN A 58 -19.47 11.71 12.89
N LYS A 59 -19.61 12.18 11.65
CA LYS A 59 -20.12 11.38 10.51
C LYS A 59 -19.02 10.60 9.82
N GLU A 60 -17.86 11.22 9.60
CA GLU A 60 -16.72 10.60 8.92
C GLU A 60 -15.40 10.93 9.62
N PRO A 61 -14.77 9.95 10.30
CA PRO A 61 -15.29 8.61 10.61
C PRO A 61 -16.49 8.65 11.58
N PRO A 62 -17.38 7.64 11.55
CA PRO A 62 -18.46 7.52 12.54
C PRO A 62 -17.87 7.38 13.94
N ILE A 63 -18.10 8.38 14.78
CA ILE A 63 -17.71 8.38 16.20
C ILE A 63 -18.99 8.49 17.02
N PHE A 64 -19.09 7.64 18.02
CA PHE A 64 -20.21 7.56 18.94
C PHE A 64 -19.73 7.93 20.34
N ALA A 65 -20.61 8.55 21.11
CA ALA A 65 -20.31 8.92 22.48
C ALA A 65 -21.56 8.76 23.34
N LEU A 66 -21.33 8.51 24.63
CA LEU A 66 -22.33 8.78 25.66
C LEU A 66 -22.61 10.30 25.68
N PRO A 67 -23.87 10.74 25.90
CA PRO A 67 -24.25 12.15 25.85
C PRO A 67 -23.34 13.08 26.68
N ASP A 68 -23.01 12.69 27.91
CA ASP A 68 -22.19 13.50 28.83
C ASP A 68 -20.72 13.63 28.38
N TYR A 69 -20.28 12.76 27.48
CA TYR A 69 -18.91 12.72 26.95
C TYR A 69 -18.84 13.19 25.50
N ALA A 70 -19.96 13.69 24.95
CA ALA A 70 -20.09 14.06 23.56
C ALA A 70 -19.03 15.07 23.12
N ASP A 71 -18.67 16.06 23.95
CA ASP A 71 -17.73 17.12 23.59
C ASP A 71 -16.26 16.66 23.56
N ARG A 72 -15.93 15.60 24.29
CA ARG A 72 -14.55 15.12 24.47
C ARG A 72 -13.99 14.36 23.27
N TRP A 73 -14.81 14.08 22.26
CA TRP A 73 -14.38 13.31 21.09
C TRP A 73 -13.27 13.98 20.29
N ARG A 74 -13.23 15.32 20.28
CA ARG A 74 -12.17 16.08 19.59
C ARG A 74 -10.81 15.91 20.27
N GLU A 75 -10.75 15.74 21.57
CA GLU A 75 -9.48 15.51 22.28
C GLU A 75 -8.94 14.12 21.98
N LEU A 76 -9.82 13.12 21.96
CA LEU A 76 -9.46 11.71 21.77
C LEU A 76 -9.12 11.37 20.32
N TYR A 77 -9.85 11.94 19.35
CA TYR A 77 -9.70 11.63 17.93
C TYR A 77 -9.16 12.78 17.09
N GLY A 78 -9.08 14.00 17.62
CA GLY A 78 -8.80 15.22 16.86
C GLY A 78 -7.33 15.49 16.52
N ARG A 79 -6.44 14.48 16.61
CA ARG A 79 -5.14 14.58 15.93
C ARG A 79 -5.39 14.49 14.42
N GLU A 80 -5.70 15.62 13.81
CA GLU A 80 -5.87 15.75 12.38
C GLU A 80 -4.61 15.24 11.67
N LYS A 81 -4.80 14.28 10.76
CA LYS A 81 -3.73 13.73 9.94
C LYS A 81 -3.84 14.27 8.53
N ARG A 82 -2.70 14.55 7.91
CA ARG A 82 -2.63 14.88 6.48
C ARG A 82 -2.34 13.63 5.67
N CYS A 83 -3.19 13.31 4.68
CA CYS A 83 -2.97 12.15 3.84
C CYS A 83 -1.76 12.37 2.90
N PRO A 84 -0.75 11.48 2.87
CA PRO A 84 0.45 11.64 2.04
C PRO A 84 0.20 11.37 0.54
N VAL A 85 -1.03 11.04 0.14
CA VAL A 85 -1.39 10.72 -1.25
C VAL A 85 -2.17 11.85 -1.90
N CYS A 86 -3.08 12.48 -1.17
CA CYS A 86 -3.95 13.53 -1.70
C CYS A 86 -3.90 14.84 -0.93
N GLY A 87 -3.18 14.91 0.20
CA GLY A 87 -3.10 16.12 1.03
C GLY A 87 -4.32 16.41 1.90
N LYS A 88 -5.43 15.68 1.74
CA LYS A 88 -6.65 15.89 2.54
C LYS A 88 -6.39 15.62 4.03
N THR A 89 -6.92 16.50 4.90
CA THR A 89 -6.99 16.29 6.34
C THR A 89 -8.07 15.26 6.69
N PHE A 90 -7.78 14.37 7.64
CA PHE A 90 -8.70 13.32 8.06
C PHE A 90 -8.43 12.88 9.50
N TYR A 91 -9.46 12.35 10.15
CA TYR A 91 -9.34 11.68 11.44
C TYR A 91 -9.16 10.17 11.23
N SER A 92 -8.32 9.54 12.04
CA SER A 92 -8.06 8.10 11.89
C SER A 92 -9.27 7.26 12.32
N ARG A 93 -9.47 6.15 11.61
CA ARG A 93 -10.45 5.11 11.93
C ARG A 93 -9.90 4.06 12.92
N ARG A 94 -8.57 4.05 13.12
CA ARG A 94 -7.80 3.07 13.90
C ARG A 94 -6.64 3.77 14.64
N GLY A 95 -6.90 4.95 15.19
CA GLY A 95 -5.92 5.74 15.96
C GLY A 95 -4.61 6.07 15.24
N SER A 96 -3.47 5.65 15.79
CA SER A 96 -2.15 6.00 15.25
C SER A 96 -1.84 5.31 13.91
N GLN A 97 -2.45 4.16 13.63
CA GLN A 97 -2.09 3.29 12.52
C GLN A 97 -2.55 3.78 11.14
N ASP A 98 -3.66 4.52 11.04
CA ASP A 98 -4.08 4.97 9.71
C ASP A 98 -3.21 6.10 9.20
N LYS A 99 -2.59 5.84 8.06
CA LYS A 99 -1.77 6.80 7.31
C LYS A 99 -2.52 7.45 6.15
N TYR A 100 -3.70 6.96 5.78
CA TYR A 100 -4.42 7.41 4.58
C TYR A 100 -5.88 7.74 4.90
N CYS A 101 -6.40 8.79 4.27
CA CYS A 101 -7.78 9.25 4.48
C CYS A 101 -8.84 8.28 3.94
N SER A 102 -8.47 7.37 3.05
CA SER A 102 -9.40 6.43 2.41
C SER A 102 -8.69 5.18 1.91
N ARG A 103 -9.49 4.12 1.68
CA ARG A 103 -9.04 2.88 1.04
C ARG A 103 -8.43 3.15 -0.34
N LYS A 104 -9.03 4.06 -1.11
CA LYS A 104 -8.53 4.49 -2.44
C LYS A 104 -7.12 5.08 -2.34
N CYS A 105 -6.87 5.96 -1.37
CA CYS A 105 -5.53 6.51 -1.14
C CYS A 105 -4.53 5.44 -0.69
N TYR A 106 -4.93 4.52 0.19
CA TYR A 106 -4.10 3.38 0.57
C TYR A 106 -3.69 2.54 -0.65
N GLU A 107 -4.64 2.18 -1.52
CA GLU A 107 -4.35 1.38 -2.72
C GLU A 107 -3.46 2.13 -3.72
N LYS A 108 -3.68 3.45 -3.92
CA LYS A 108 -2.76 4.29 -4.71
C LYS A 108 -1.33 4.24 -4.17
N ALA A 109 -1.16 4.41 -2.86
CA ALA A 109 0.15 4.34 -2.23
C ALA A 109 0.78 2.94 -2.36
N LYS A 110 -0.01 1.88 -2.18
CA LYS A 110 0.42 0.48 -2.36
C LYS A 110 0.87 0.21 -3.79
N ALA A 111 0.11 0.68 -4.79
CA ALA A 111 0.48 0.57 -6.20
C ALA A 111 1.78 1.32 -6.51
N LYS A 112 1.96 2.53 -5.99
CA LYS A 112 3.22 3.30 -6.13
C LYS A 112 4.41 2.54 -5.55
N ARG A 113 4.27 1.96 -4.35
CA ARG A 113 5.31 1.12 -3.72
C ARG A 113 5.63 -0.10 -4.57
N ARG A 114 4.62 -0.83 -5.06
CA ARG A 114 4.81 -2.01 -5.93
C ARG A 114 5.58 -1.64 -7.21
N ARG A 115 5.20 -0.55 -7.88
CA ARG A 115 5.90 -0.08 -9.10
C ARG A 115 7.36 0.26 -8.80
N ALA A 116 7.64 0.94 -7.69
CA ALA A 116 9.01 1.26 -7.27
C ALA A 116 9.83 -0.01 -6.98
N ASP A 117 9.23 -0.98 -6.29
CA ASP A 117 9.84 -2.27 -6.00
C ASP A 117 10.15 -3.07 -7.27
N THR A 118 9.22 -3.15 -8.22
CA THR A 118 9.44 -3.77 -9.54
C THR A 118 10.59 -3.08 -10.27
N ARG A 119 10.61 -1.75 -10.33
CA ARG A 119 11.72 -0.99 -10.95
C ARG A 119 13.07 -1.31 -10.28
N ARG A 120 13.09 -1.41 -8.94
CA ARG A 120 14.30 -1.78 -8.18
C ARG A 120 14.76 -3.19 -8.54
N ARG A 121 13.84 -4.17 -8.58
CA ARG A 121 14.15 -5.58 -8.93
C ARG A 121 14.67 -5.71 -10.36
N VAL A 122 14.00 -5.07 -11.33
CA VAL A 122 14.44 -5.06 -12.73
C VAL A 122 15.82 -4.43 -12.85
N ARG A 123 16.07 -3.28 -12.18
CA ARG A 123 17.40 -2.67 -12.16
C ARG A 123 18.47 -3.63 -11.62
N LYS A 124 18.21 -4.28 -10.48
CA LYS A 124 19.14 -5.25 -9.88
C LYS A 124 19.41 -6.43 -10.83
N TYR A 125 18.37 -6.95 -11.48
CA TYR A 125 18.49 -8.05 -12.45
C TYR A 125 19.33 -7.67 -13.68
N LEU A 126 19.15 -6.46 -14.21
CA LEU A 126 19.96 -5.97 -15.33
C LEU A 126 21.42 -5.77 -14.88
N GLN A 127 21.64 -5.15 -13.72
CA GLN A 127 22.98 -4.90 -13.18
C GLN A 127 23.74 -6.18 -12.78
N SER A 128 23.06 -7.30 -12.52
CA SER A 128 23.75 -8.55 -12.17
C SER A 128 24.69 -9.02 -13.28
N ALA A 129 24.35 -8.79 -14.55
CA ALA A 129 25.22 -9.14 -15.67
C ALA A 129 26.37 -8.15 -15.86
N ASP A 130 26.23 -6.91 -15.36
CA ASP A 130 27.29 -5.90 -15.44
C ASP A 130 28.51 -6.28 -14.58
N GLN A 131 28.34 -7.11 -13.55
CA GLN A 131 29.44 -7.64 -12.73
C GLN A 131 30.36 -8.58 -13.52
N ALA A 132 29.83 -9.29 -14.52
CA ALA A 132 30.60 -10.20 -15.37
C ALA A 132 31.19 -9.50 -16.62
N ALA A 133 31.05 -8.17 -16.73
CA ALA A 133 31.41 -7.43 -17.93
C ALA A 133 32.93 -7.17 -18.05
N VAL A 134 33.65 -8.09 -18.68
CA VAL A 134 35.11 -7.97 -18.95
C VAL A 134 35.46 -6.88 -19.96
N ASN A 135 34.54 -6.53 -20.86
CA ASN A 135 34.72 -5.52 -21.90
C ASN A 135 34.06 -4.18 -21.55
N LYS A 136 33.91 -3.89 -20.25
CA LYS A 136 33.38 -2.61 -19.78
C LYS A 136 34.28 -1.45 -20.26
N GLY A 137 33.69 -0.45 -20.91
CA GLY A 137 34.40 0.75 -21.40
C GLY A 137 35.18 0.59 -22.72
N LYS A 138 35.36 -0.63 -23.23
CA LYS A 138 36.07 -0.87 -24.51
C LYS A 138 35.24 -0.42 -25.73
N PRO A 139 35.83 -0.06 -26.87
CA PRO A 139 35.08 0.17 -28.12
C PRO A 139 34.45 -1.13 -28.65
N TRP A 140 33.36 -1.03 -29.42
CA TRP A 140 32.70 -2.18 -30.06
C TRP A 140 33.47 -2.66 -31.28
N THR A 141 33.78 -3.96 -31.37
CA THR A 141 34.36 -4.55 -32.58
C THR A 141 33.28 -4.89 -33.62
N LYS A 142 33.69 -5.10 -34.87
CA LYS A 142 32.76 -5.48 -35.95
C LYS A 142 32.14 -6.85 -35.68
N GLU A 143 32.90 -7.77 -35.10
CA GLU A 143 32.49 -9.12 -34.74
C GLU A 143 31.46 -9.09 -33.60
N GLU A 144 31.67 -8.27 -32.57
CA GLU A 144 30.70 -8.10 -31.48
C GLU A 144 29.38 -7.52 -32.00
N VAL A 145 29.43 -6.61 -32.96
CA VAL A 145 28.23 -6.03 -33.59
C VAL A 145 27.48 -7.08 -34.42
N ARG A 146 28.18 -7.92 -35.20
CA ARG A 146 27.58 -9.04 -35.94
C ARG A 146 26.89 -10.01 -34.99
N LYS A 147 27.59 -10.44 -33.94
CA LYS A 147 27.08 -11.37 -32.92
C LYS A 147 25.88 -10.78 -32.16
N LEU A 148 25.89 -9.48 -31.87
CA LEU A 148 24.75 -8.77 -31.28
C LEU A 148 23.49 -8.87 -32.16
N VAL A 149 23.62 -8.69 -33.48
CA VAL A 149 22.50 -8.77 -34.42
C VAL A 149 21.97 -10.19 -34.53
N GLU A 150 22.85 -11.19 -34.62
CA GLU A 150 22.48 -12.62 -34.65
C GLU A 150 21.71 -13.03 -33.40
N LEU A 151 22.27 -12.78 -32.21
CA LEU A 151 21.62 -13.13 -30.94
C LEU A 151 20.28 -12.42 -30.75
N ARG A 152 20.10 -11.22 -31.33
CA ARG A 152 18.80 -10.52 -31.32
C ARG A 152 17.78 -11.18 -32.26
N LYS A 153 18.20 -11.72 -33.39
CA LYS A 153 17.34 -12.49 -34.31
C LYS A 153 16.91 -13.81 -33.68
N GLU A 154 17.78 -14.44 -32.88
CA GLU A 154 17.46 -15.63 -32.08
C GLU A 154 16.52 -15.37 -30.89
N GLY A 155 16.12 -14.12 -30.65
CA GLY A 155 15.22 -13.76 -29.56
C GLY A 155 15.87 -13.70 -28.17
N LYS A 156 17.21 -13.75 -28.07
CA LYS A 156 17.91 -13.63 -26.79
C LYS A 156 17.62 -12.29 -26.11
N THR A 157 17.49 -12.34 -24.79
CA THR A 157 17.31 -11.15 -23.96
C THR A 157 18.59 -10.32 -23.90
N LEU A 158 18.46 -9.03 -23.62
CA LEU A 158 19.62 -8.13 -23.51
C LEU A 158 20.62 -8.60 -22.43
N ARG A 159 20.14 -9.27 -21.37
CA ARG A 159 20.98 -9.82 -20.30
C ARG A 159 21.81 -11.00 -20.78
N GLU A 160 21.21 -11.93 -21.52
CA GLU A 160 21.94 -13.08 -22.06
C GLU A 160 23.01 -12.62 -23.05
N ILE A 161 22.66 -11.67 -23.92
CA ILE A 161 23.62 -11.07 -24.87
C ILE A 161 24.77 -10.39 -24.13
N ALA A 162 24.47 -9.65 -23.06
CA ALA A 162 25.48 -8.99 -22.24
C ALA A 162 26.47 -9.99 -21.61
N LEU A 163 25.96 -11.11 -21.08
CA LEU A 163 26.80 -12.19 -20.55
C LEU A 163 27.67 -12.83 -21.64
N LEU A 164 27.11 -13.10 -22.81
CA LEU A 164 27.83 -13.73 -23.93
C LEU A 164 28.91 -12.84 -24.55
N LEU A 165 28.70 -11.52 -24.57
CA LEU A 165 29.65 -10.55 -25.10
C LEU A 165 30.61 -9.99 -24.04
N GLY A 166 30.40 -10.34 -22.76
CA GLY A 166 31.17 -9.77 -21.65
C GLY A 166 30.97 -8.25 -21.53
N ARG A 167 29.79 -7.74 -21.87
CA ARG A 167 29.43 -6.31 -21.87
C ARG A 167 28.37 -6.01 -20.82
N THR A 168 28.19 -4.75 -20.47
CA THR A 168 27.07 -4.35 -19.61
C THR A 168 25.75 -4.39 -20.38
N VAL A 169 24.65 -4.70 -19.69
CA VAL A 169 23.31 -4.73 -20.32
C VAL A 169 22.95 -3.36 -20.88
N TYR A 170 23.41 -2.29 -20.22
CA TYR A 170 23.21 -0.93 -20.69
C TYR A 170 23.95 -0.65 -22.01
N ALA A 171 25.20 -1.10 -22.16
CA ALA A 171 25.97 -0.93 -23.39
C ALA A 171 25.32 -1.69 -24.56
N VAL A 172 24.90 -2.94 -24.32
CA VAL A 172 24.17 -3.76 -25.31
C VAL A 172 22.87 -3.07 -25.72
N ARG A 173 22.08 -2.59 -24.76
CA ARG A 173 20.82 -1.87 -25.01
C ARG A 173 21.03 -0.65 -25.90
N TRP A 174 22.04 0.16 -25.59
CA TRP A 174 22.36 1.36 -26.36
C TRP A 174 22.78 1.03 -27.78
N LYS A 175 23.71 0.08 -27.94
CA LYS A 175 24.17 -0.33 -29.28
C LYS A 175 23.03 -0.89 -30.13
N ALA A 176 22.18 -1.73 -29.55
CA ALA A 176 21.01 -2.28 -30.25
C ALA A 176 19.99 -1.19 -30.65
N LYS A 177 19.83 -0.14 -29.84
CA LYS A 177 18.99 1.01 -30.17
C LYS A 177 19.54 1.78 -31.37
N THR A 178 20.84 2.12 -31.33
CA THR A 178 21.52 2.81 -32.44
C THR A 178 21.42 2.02 -33.75
N LEU A 179 21.60 0.70 -33.71
CA LEU A 179 21.48 -0.15 -34.91
C LEU A 179 20.06 -0.15 -35.50
N LYS A 180 19.02 -0.12 -34.65
CA LYS A 180 17.62 -0.01 -35.11
C LYS A 180 17.28 1.36 -35.67
N GLU A 181 17.81 2.43 -35.07
CA GLU A 181 17.60 3.80 -35.54
C GLU A 181 18.25 4.00 -36.92
N VAL A 182 19.43 3.41 -37.15
CA VAL A 182 20.11 3.43 -38.46
C VAL A 182 19.36 2.60 -39.51
N SER A 183 18.79 1.44 -39.16
CA SER A 183 18.04 0.61 -40.12
C SER A 183 16.70 1.21 -40.55
N ASN A 184 16.12 2.10 -39.75
CA ASN A 184 14.82 2.73 -40.02
C ASN A 184 14.96 4.09 -40.72
N ALA A 185 16.19 4.55 -40.97
CA ALA A 185 16.49 5.85 -41.58
C ALA A 185 16.91 5.74 -43.06
N HIS A 186 16.71 4.58 -43.68
CA HIS A 186 16.92 4.27 -45.10
C HIS A 186 15.63 3.65 -45.66
#